data_AF-A0A269PI07-F1
#
_entry.id   AF-A0A269PI07-F1
#
_cell.length_a   1.000
_cell.length_b   1.000
_cell.length_c   1.000
_cell.angle_alpha   90.00
_cell.angle_beta   90.00
_cell.angle_gamma   90.00
#
_symmetry.space_group_name_H-M   'P 1'
#
loop_
_entity.id
_entity.type
_entity.pdbx_description
1 polymer ?
#
loop_
_entity_poly.entity_id
_entity_poly.type
_entity_poly.pdbx_seq_one_letter_code
_entity_poly.pdbx_strand_id
1 'polypeptide(L)' 'MKFYIQNSDDDFYLGFCEFEQPLYFRSRAEAFVFCIEYANGRDFDVIDVDDSNWQELFESGAFDYDPTV' A
#
# COMPACT_ATOMS: atom_id res chain seq x y z
N MET A 1 -2.19 9.54 -5.47
CA MET A 1 -1.40 8.64 -4.59
C MET A 1 -1.65 7.20 -4.99
N LYS A 2 -0.68 6.29 -4.84
CA LYS A 2 -0.88 4.87 -5.12
C LYS A 2 -0.64 4.06 -3.86
N PHE A 3 -1.63 3.25 -3.50
CA PHE A 3 -1.52 2.24 -2.46
C PHE A 3 -1.50 0.87 -3.09
N TYR A 4 -0.61 0.01 -2.64
CA TYR A 4 -0.49 -1.37 -3.12
C TYR A 4 -0.90 -2.31 -2.00
N ILE A 5 -1.94 -3.10 -2.23
CA ILE A 5 -2.50 -4.00 -1.22
C ILE A 5 -2.25 -5.46 -1.60
N GLN A 6 -1.52 -6.16 -0.74
CA GLN A 6 -1.26 -7.59 -0.85
C GLN A 6 -2.17 -8.35 0.11
N ASN A 7 -2.78 -9.44 -0.36
CA ASN A 7 -3.46 -10.41 0.49
C ASN A 7 -2.54 -11.63 0.66
N SER A 8 -2.20 -11.98 1.90
CA SER A 8 -1.33 -13.11 2.23
C SER A 8 -1.87 -13.84 3.45
N ASP A 9 -2.27 -15.11 3.27
CA ASP A 9 -2.61 -16.07 4.34
C ASP A 9 -3.49 -15.49 5.48
N ASP A 10 -4.55 -14.75 5.12
CA ASP A 10 -5.53 -14.07 6.00
C ASP A 10 -5.21 -12.63 6.42
N ASP A 11 -4.06 -12.09 6.01
CA ASP A 11 -3.63 -10.73 6.34
C ASP A 11 -3.53 -9.81 5.11
N PHE A 12 -3.62 -8.50 5.35
CA PHE A 12 -3.48 -7.47 4.31
C PHE A 12 -2.28 -6.57 4.58
N TYR A 13 -1.34 -6.52 3.64
CA TYR A 13 -0.19 -5.62 3.66
C TYR A 13 -0.43 -4.46 2.71
N LEU A 14 -0.16 -3.23 3.17
CA LEU A 14 -0.34 -2.00 2.40
C LEU A 14 0.99 -1.26 2.25
N GLY A 15 1.53 -1.22 1.04
CA GLY A 15 2.73 -0.46 0.68
C GLY A 15 2.39 0.86 -0.03
N PHE A 16 3.16 1.91 0.23
CA PHE A 16 3.11 3.20 -0.48
C PHE A 16 4.33 4.07 -0.15
N CYS A 17 4.65 5.04 -1.02
CA CYS A 17 5.90 5.82 -1.00
C CYS A 17 6.05 6.85 0.13
N GLU A 18 5.15 6.88 1.12
CA GLU A 18 5.25 7.79 2.27
C GLU A 18 5.59 7.07 3.59
N PHE A 19 5.78 5.74 3.58
CA PHE A 19 6.22 4.96 4.73
C PHE A 19 7.34 3.98 4.36
N GLU A 20 8.31 3.81 5.27
CA GLU A 20 9.45 2.90 5.06
C GLU A 20 9.07 1.41 5.11
N GLN A 21 7.97 1.07 5.79
CA GLN A 21 7.52 -0.31 5.95
C GLN A 21 6.04 -0.44 5.58
N PRO A 22 5.63 -1.60 5.00
CA PRO A 22 4.23 -1.88 4.74
C PRO A 22 3.40 -1.86 6.02
N LEU A 23 2.20 -1.30 5.95
CA LEU A 23 1.23 -1.33 7.04
C LEU A 23 0.45 -2.65 7.02
N TYR A 24 0.09 -3.13 8.20
CA TYR A 24 -0.57 -4.41 8.39
C TYR A 24 -2.03 -4.21 8.83
N PHE A 25 -2.96 -4.94 8.21
CA PHE A 25 -4.39 -4.89 8.49
C PHE A 25 -5.02 -6.28 8.52
N ARG A 26 -6.08 -6.44 9.32
CA ARG A 26 -6.80 -7.72 9.46
C ARG A 26 -7.90 -7.90 8.42
N SER A 27 -8.24 -6.85 7.70
CA SER A 27 -9.21 -6.93 6.61
C SER A 27 -8.93 -5.88 5.54
N ARG A 28 -9.36 -6.20 4.33
CA ARG A 28 -9.35 -5.25 3.21
C ARG A 28 -10.10 -3.95 3.54
N ALA A 29 -11.18 -4.04 4.31
CA ALA A 29 -11.98 -2.88 4.69
C ALA A 29 -11.19 -1.91 5.58
N GLU A 30 -10.44 -2.42 6.56
CA GLU A 30 -9.56 -1.60 7.40
C GLU A 30 -8.49 -0.88 6.58
N ALA A 31 -7.83 -1.60 5.65
CA ALA A 31 -6.84 -1.02 4.75
C ALA A 31 -7.46 0.09 3.86
N PHE A 32 -8.67 -0.13 3.35
CA PHE A 32 -9.36 0.88 2.53
C PHE A 32 -9.76 2.13 3.31
N VAL A 33 -10.23 1.97 4.55
CA VAL A 33 -10.53 3.11 5.44
C VAL A 33 -9.27 3.93 5.66
N PHE A 34 -8.14 3.29 5.94
CA PHE A 34 -6.86 3.97 6.07
C PHE A 34 -6.51 4.78 4.80
N CYS A 35 -6.62 4.18 3.61
CA CYS A 35 -6.33 4.89 2.35
C CYS A 35 -7.16 6.17 2.19
N ILE A 36 -8.47 6.10 2.51
CA ILE A 36 -9.38 7.24 2.41
C ILE A 36 -8.99 8.34 3.40
N GLU A 37 -8.77 7.96 4.66
CA GLU A 37 -8.41 8.89 5.73
C GLU A 37 -7.05 9.55 5.45
N TYR A 38 -6.07 8.78 4.99
CA TYR A 38 -4.73 9.26 4.67
C TYR A 38 -4.71 10.16 3.44
N ALA A 39 -5.47 9.82 2.40
CA ALA A 39 -5.57 10.64 1.21
C ALA A 39 -6.20 12.01 1.52
N ASN A 40 -7.09 12.09 2.50
CA ASN A 40 -7.70 13.33 3.01
C ASN A 40 -8.26 14.23 1.88
N GLY A 41 -9.05 13.62 0.99
CA GLY A 41 -9.66 14.31 -0.16
C GLY A 41 -8.75 14.49 -1.39
N ARG A 42 -7.49 14.01 -1.34
CA ARG A 42 -6.62 13.87 -2.52
C ARG A 42 -7.02 12.63 -3.33
N ASP A 43 -6.76 12.68 -4.63
CA ASP A 43 -6.97 11.52 -5.51
C ASP A 43 -5.99 10.38 -5.17
N PHE A 44 -6.51 9.16 -5.10
CA PHE A 44 -5.72 7.96 -4.86
C PHE A 44 -6.23 6.76 -5.64
N ASP A 45 -5.30 5.85 -5.93
CA ASP A 45 -5.55 4.54 -6.52
C ASP A 45 -5.16 3.45 -5.52
N VAL A 46 -5.95 2.38 -5.47
CA VAL A 46 -5.61 1.15 -4.73
C VAL A 46 -5.38 0.05 -5.75
N ILE A 47 -4.19 -0.55 -5.71
CA ILE A 47 -3.71 -1.54 -6.66
C ILE A 47 -3.55 -2.87 -5.92
N ASP A 48 -4.27 -3.89 -6.37
CA ASP A 48 -4.09 -5.25 -5.86
C ASP A 48 -2.79 -5.86 -6.37
N VAL A 49 -2.02 -6.41 -5.44
CA VAL A 49 -0.72 -7.05 -5.68
C VAL A 49 -0.69 -8.42 -5.01
N ASP A 50 0.14 -9.31 -5.53
CA ASP A 50 0.35 -10.67 -5.04
C ASP A 50 1.86 -10.90 -4.85
N ASP A 51 2.23 -12.08 -4.33
CA ASP A 51 3.64 -12.40 -4.07
C ASP A 51 4.52 -12.31 -5.32
N SER A 52 3.95 -12.52 -6.50
CA SER A 52 4.70 -12.53 -7.77
C SER A 52 5.09 -11.13 -8.23
N ASN A 53 4.26 -10.12 -7.97
CA ASN A 53 4.53 -8.74 -8.37
C ASN A 53 4.95 -7.83 -7.20
N TRP A 54 4.71 -8.22 -5.95
CA TRP A 54 5.11 -7.47 -4.76
C TRP A 54 6.63 -7.27 -4.70
N GLN A 55 7.38 -8.35 -4.90
CA GLN A 55 8.84 -8.32 -4.87
C GLN A 55 9.40 -7.44 -6.00
N GLU A 56 8.86 -7.56 -7.21
CA GLU A 56 9.27 -6.73 -8.35
C GLU A 56 8.97 -5.24 -8.11
N LEU A 57 7.81 -4.92 -7.53
CA LEU A 57 7.43 -3.55 -7.16
C LEU A 57 8.35 -2.99 -6.08
N PHE A 58 8.71 -3.81 -5.08
CA PHE A 58 9.68 -3.44 -4.05
C PHE A 58 11.03 -3.10 -4.67
N GLU A 59 11.55 -3.96 -5.55
CA GLU A 59 12.83 -3.75 -6.22
C GLU A 59 12.82 -2.56 -7.18
N SER A 60 11.66 -2.22 -7.76
CA SER A 60 11.51 -1.08 -8.66
C SER A 60 11.48 0.28 -7.96
N GLY A 61 11.40 0.31 -6.62
CA GLY A 61 11.24 1.52 -5.84
C GLY A 61 9.81 2.06 -5.82
N ALA A 62 8.80 1.25 -6.15
CA ALA A 62 7.39 1.68 -6.11
C ALA A 62 6.91 2.05 -4.69
N PHE A 63 7.62 1.58 -3.66
CA PHE A 63 7.40 1.89 -2.24
C PHE A 63 8.46 2.82 -1.67
N ASP A 64 9.44 3.28 -2.47
CA ASP A 64 10.55 4.05 -1.95
C ASP A 64 10.02 5.29 -1.24
N TYR A 65 10.43 5.43 0.02
CA TYR A 65 10.05 6.55 0.84
C TYR A 65 10.58 7.84 0.22
N ASP A 66 9.68 8.69 -0.26
CA ASP A 66 9.99 10.02 -0.74
C ASP A 66 9.47 11.06 0.26
N PRO A 67 10.34 11.65 1.10
CA PRO A 67 9.95 12.64 2.10
C PRO A 67 9.50 13.98 1.50
N THR A 68 9.51 14.13 0.17
CA THR A 68 9.12 15.35 -0.53
C THR A 68 7.72 15.31 -1.15
N VAL A 69 7.02 14.17 -1.06
CA VAL A 69 5.64 13.95 -1.55
C VAL A 69 4.59 14.33 -0.51
#